data_AF-A0A843JL51-F1
#
_entry.id   AF-A0A843JL51-F1
#
_cell.length_a   1.000
_cell.length_b   1.000
_cell.length_c   1.000
_cell.angle_alpha   90.00
_cell.angle_beta   90.00
_cell.angle_gamma   90.00
#
_symmetry.space_group_name_H-M   'P 1'
#
loop_
_entity.id
_entity.type
_entity.pdbx_description
1 polymer ?
#
loop_
_entity_poly.entity_id
_entity_poly.type
_entity_poly.pdbx_seq_one_letter_code
_entity_poly.pdbx_strand_id
1 'polypeptide(L)' 'MTDNHRILLDAYKDIAAILDKHQITYYAAFGTAIGAVRHSGIIPWDDDLDIAILCKDLDRMNEVLCEELD' A
#
# COMPACT_ATOMS: atom_id res chain seq x y z
N MET A 1 -4.21 -3.97 -17.06
CA MET A 1 -4.28 -2.94 -16.01
C MET A 1 -5.32 -1.94 -16.44
N THR A 2 -6.38 -1.77 -15.65
CA THR A 2 -7.40 -0.73 -15.88
C THR A 2 -6.89 0.63 -15.42
N ASP A 3 -7.60 1.71 -15.77
CA ASP A 3 -7.28 3.05 -15.25
C ASP A 3 -7.36 3.08 -13.71
N ASN A 4 -8.34 2.38 -13.13
CA ASN A 4 -8.47 2.24 -11.67
C ASN A 4 -7.26 1.53 -11.05
N HIS A 5 -6.80 0.43 -11.64
CA HIS A 5 -5.60 -0.28 -11.14
C HIS A 5 -4.35 0.59 -11.17
N ARG A 6 -4.25 1.49 -12.15
CA ARG A 6 -3.14 2.45 -12.20
C ARG A 6 -3.21 3.44 -11.05
N ILE A 7 -4.40 4.01 -10.79
CA ILE A 7 -4.62 4.95 -9.67
C ILE A 7 -4.32 4.27 -8.33
N LEU A 8 -4.80 3.04 -8.13
CA LEU A 8 -4.53 2.26 -6.92
C LEU A 8 -3.03 2.01 -6.73
N LEU A 9 -2.33 1.64 -7.81
CA LEU A 9 -0.90 1.38 -7.76
C LEU A 9 -0.08 2.65 -7.50
N ASP A 10 -0.50 3.79 -8.04
CA ASP A 10 0.14 5.07 -7.79
C ASP A 10 -0.08 5.50 -6.32
N ALA A 11 -1.31 5.40 -5.80
CA ALA A 11 -1.59 5.64 -4.37
C ALA A 11 -0.78 4.70 -3.44
N TYR A 12 -0.66 3.42 -3.79
CA TYR A 12 0.18 2.47 -3.05
C TYR A 12 1.65 2.91 -3.02
N LYS A 13 2.19 3.41 -4.14
CA LYS A 13 3.59 3.87 -4.21
C LYS A 13 3.83 5.12 -3.38
N ASP A 14 2.89 6.05 -3.37
CA ASP A 14 3.01 7.28 -2.58
C ASP A 14 3.02 6.95 -1.08
N ILE A 15 2.08 6.10 -0.63
CA ILE A 15 2.04 5.60 0.76
C ILE A 15 3.33 4.84 1.08
N ALA A 16 3.73 3.88 0.25
CA ALA A 16 4.94 3.08 0.42
C ALA A 16 6.19 3.95 0.57
N ALA A 17 6.33 4.99 -0.25
CA ALA A 17 7.47 5.91 -0.21
C ALA A 17 7.56 6.68 1.12
N ILE A 18 6.42 7.13 1.67
CA ILE A 18 6.36 7.79 2.98
C ILE A 18 6.74 6.79 4.08
N LEU A 19 6.19 5.58 4.05
CA LEU A 19 6.50 4.56 5.06
C LEU A 19 7.98 4.15 5.02
N ASP A 20 8.56 4.00 3.82
CA ASP A 20 9.98 3.68 3.62
C ASP A 20 10.89 4.82 4.12
N LYS A 21 10.55 6.08 3.79
CA LYS A 21 11.27 7.27 4.28
C LYS A 21 11.33 7.31 5.81
N HIS A 22 10.25 6.90 6.47
CA HIS A 22 10.15 6.84 7.92
C HIS A 22 10.54 5.47 8.50
N GLN A 23 11.08 4.54 7.72
CA GLN A 23 11.49 3.22 8.21
C GLN A 23 10.36 2.49 8.96
N ILE A 24 9.10 2.68 8.56
CA ILE A 24 7.94 1.98 9.10
C ILE A 24 7.81 0.67 8.33
N THR A 25 7.79 -0.45 9.04
CA THR A 25 7.68 -1.76 8.40
C THR A 25 6.23 -2.00 7.96
N TYR A 26 6.04 -2.27 6.67
CA TYR A 26 4.75 -2.58 6.07
C TYR A 26 4.83 -3.81 5.17
N TYR A 27 3.66 -4.39 4.88
CA TYR A 27 3.53 -5.57 4.04
C TYR A 27 2.33 -5.43 3.11
N ALA A 28 2.45 -5.90 1.88
CA ALA A 28 1.27 -6.24 1.09
C ALA A 28 0.46 -7.32 1.82
N ALA A 29 -0.86 -7.16 1.89
CA ALA A 29 -1.73 -8.07 2.61
C ALA A 29 -2.84 -8.67 1.71
N PHE A 30 -3.47 -9.73 2.20
CA PHE A 30 -4.65 -10.38 1.59
C PHE A 30 -4.59 -10.51 0.05
N GLY A 31 -5.54 -9.90 -0.67
CA GLY A 31 -5.65 -9.96 -2.13
C GLY A 31 -4.44 -9.35 -2.83
N THR A 32 -3.91 -8.26 -2.26
CA THR A 32 -2.72 -7.56 -2.79
C THR A 32 -1.48 -8.44 -2.78
N ALA A 33 -1.21 -9.15 -1.68
CA ALA A 33 -0.09 -10.07 -1.58
C ALA A 33 -0.19 -11.22 -2.59
N ILE A 34 -1.40 -11.79 -2.72
CA ILE A 34 -1.67 -12.87 -3.68
C ILE A 34 -1.53 -12.37 -5.12
N GLY A 35 -2.06 -11.19 -5.42
CA GLY A 35 -1.95 -10.54 -6.72
C GLY A 35 -0.49 -10.38 -7.14
N ALA A 36 0.32 -9.79 -6.26
CA ALA A 36 1.74 -9.54 -6.51
C ALA A 36 2.48 -10.81 -6.94
N VAL A 37 2.25 -11.94 -6.26
CA VAL A 37 2.92 -13.22 -6.56
C VAL A 37 2.28 -13.94 -7.76
N ARG A 38 0.95 -14.04 -7.81
CA ARG A 38 0.25 -14.89 -8.80
C ARG A 38 0.08 -14.21 -10.16
N HIS A 39 -0.17 -12.91 -10.17
CA HIS A 39 -0.49 -12.14 -11.38
C HIS A 39 0.58 -11.11 -11.74
N SER A 40 1.66 -11.01 -10.95
CA SER A 40 2.68 -9.97 -11.10
C SER A 40 2.09 -8.54 -11.06
N GLY A 41 1.02 -8.36 -10.26
CA GLY A 41 0.26 -7.11 -10.20
C GLY A 41 -1.07 -7.28 -9.47
N ILE A 42 -1.96 -6.30 -9.59
CA ILE A 42 -3.30 -6.35 -8.97
C ILE A 42 -4.11 -7.51 -9.58
N ILE A 43 -4.91 -8.20 -8.76
CA ILE A 43 -5.83 -9.23 -9.27
C ILE A 43 -6.78 -8.58 -10.30
N PRO A 44 -7.03 -9.19 -11.47
CA PRO A 44 -7.76 -8.50 -12.55
C PRO A 44 -9.16 -8.00 -12.19
N TRP A 45 -9.79 -8.56 -11.16
CA TRP A 45 -11.12 -8.22 -10.68
C TRP A 45 -11.13 -7.59 -9.29
N ASP A 46 -9.97 -7.33 -8.68
CA ASP A 46 -9.88 -6.51 -7.45
C ASP A 46 -10.08 -5.03 -7.77
N ASP A 47 -10.62 -4.31 -6.80
CA ASP A 47 -10.87 -2.87 -6.84
C ASP A 47 -10.21 -2.10 -5.68
N ASP A 48 -9.41 -2.76 -4.85
CA ASP A 48 -8.66 -2.16 -3.73
C ASP A 48 -7.22 -2.70 -3.61
N LEU A 49 -6.48 -2.18 -2.63
CA LEU A 49 -5.18 -2.67 -2.19
C LEU A 49 -5.08 -2.63 -0.66
N ASP A 50 -4.47 -3.67 -0.08
CA ASP A 50 -4.29 -3.84 1.35
C ASP A 50 -2.82 -3.68 1.75
N ILE A 51 -2.55 -2.78 2.70
CA ILE A 51 -1.27 -2.63 3.37
C ILE A 51 -1.43 -2.98 4.85
N ALA A 52 -0.64 -3.93 5.34
CA ALA A 52 -0.58 -4.28 6.75
C ALA A 52 0.61 -3.60 7.43
N ILE A 53 0.38 -3.15 8.67
CA ILE A 53 1.33 -2.41 9.51
C ILE A 53 1.43 -3.09 10.87
N LEU A 54 2.61 -3.06 11.49
CA LEU A 54 2.78 -3.56 12.83
C LEU A 54 2.04 -2.67 13.83
N CYS A 55 1.30 -3.27 14.77
CA CYS A 55 0.50 -2.52 15.74
C CYS A 55 1.31 -1.47 16.53
N LYS A 56 2.59 -1.74 16.78
CA LYS A 56 3.50 -0.82 17.48
C LYS A 56 3.79 0.48 16.70
N ASP A 57 3.59 0.48 15.38
CA ASP A 57 3.93 1.58 14.48
C ASP A 57 2.67 2.34 14.01
N LEU A 58 1.46 1.96 14.46
CA LEU A 58 0.20 2.55 13.99
C LEU A 58 0.09 4.06 14.24
N ASP A 59 0.40 4.52 15.44
CA ASP A 59 0.31 5.94 15.78
C ASP A 59 1.29 6.77 14.95
N ARG A 60 2.53 6.27 14.81
CA ARG A 60 3.58 6.89 14.01
C ARG A 60 3.23 6.92 12.53
N MET A 61 2.66 5.83 12.01
CA MET A 61 2.15 5.76 10.64
C MET A 61 1.08 6.83 10.40
N ASN A 62 0.10 6.95 11.31
CA ASN A 62 -0.95 7.96 11.19
C ASN A 62 -0.38 9.39 11.19
N GLU A 63 0.59 9.68 12.06
CA GLU A 63 1.26 10.99 12.11
C GLU A 63 1.91 11.34 10.77
N VAL A 64 2.78 10.47 10.26
CA VAL A 64 3.54 10.77 9.03
C VAL A 64 2.66 10.81 7.78
N LEU A 65 1.61 9.99 7.72
CA LEU A 65 0.66 10.03 6.59
C LEU A 65 -0.19 11.30 6.62
N CYS A 66 -0.63 11.76 7.80
CA CYS A 66 -1.35 13.03 7.92
C CYS A 66 -0.50 14.25 7.54
N GLU A 67 0.82 14.17 7.71
CA GLU A 67 1.74 15.28 7.41
C GLU A 67 2.19 15.31 5.95
N GLU A 68 2.39 14.16 5.31
CA GLU A 68 3.08 14.06 4.02
C GLU A 68 2.23 13.57 2.85
N LEU A 69 1.05 12.98 3.10
CA LEU A 69 0.19 12.49 2.02
C LEU A 69 -0.66 13.66 1.47
N ASP A 70 -0.43 14.00 0.18
CA ASP A 70 -1.11 15.09 -0.56
C ASP A 70 -2.57 14.79 -0.94
#